data_AF-A0A353H7N8-F1
#
_entry.id   AF-A0A353H7N8-F1
#
_cell.length_a   1.000
_cell.length_b   1.000
_cell.length_c   1.000
_cell.angle_alpha   90.00
_cell.angle_beta   90.00
_cell.angle_gamma   90.00
#
_symmetry.space_group_name_H-M   'P 1'
#
loop_
_entity.id
_entity.type
_entity.pdbx_description
1 polymer ?
#
loop_
_entity_poly.entity_id
_entity_poly.type
_entity_poly.pdbx_seq_one_letter_code
_entity_poly.pdbx_strand_id
1 'polypeptide(L)' 'MTVLTPWQRKLFEQWVIETIDETVVPNDEGNPEALIYNLVHLIRGDGQKYDYQDYQDRELESWGIEL' A
#
# COMPACT_ATOMS: atom_id res chain seq x y z
N MET A 1 -8.74 4.68 17.79
CA MET A 1 -8.27 4.14 16.50
C MET A 1 -9.48 4.09 15.59
N THR A 2 -9.53 4.91 14.55
CA THR A 2 -10.71 5.00 13.66
C THR A 2 -10.52 3.99 12.55
N VAL A 3 -11.37 2.96 12.50
CA VAL A 3 -11.35 1.95 11.43
C VAL A 3 -12.24 2.45 10.30
N LEU A 4 -11.70 2.51 9.09
CA LEU A 4 -12.49 2.85 7.91
C LEU A 4 -13.57 1.79 7.67
N THR A 5 -14.78 2.22 7.33
CA THR A 5 -15.80 1.30 6.84
C THR A 5 -15.35 0.67 5.50
N PRO A 6 -15.89 -0.50 5.11
CA PRO A 6 -15.48 -1.16 3.86
C PRO A 6 -15.60 -0.27 2.62
N TRP A 7 -16.62 0.59 2.57
CA TRP A 7 -16.82 1.54 1.48
C TRP A 7 -15.77 2.66 1.48
N GLN A 8 -15.44 3.21 2.66
CA GLN A 8 -14.39 4.23 2.79
C GLN A 8 -13.01 3.68 2.44
N ARG A 9 -12.75 2.41 2.78
CA ARG A 9 -11.52 1.71 2.40
C ARG A 9 -11.40 1.62 0.87
N LYS A 10 -12.48 1.21 0.21
CA LYS A 10 -12.53 1.10 -1.25
C LYS A 10 -12.32 2.43 -1.96
N LEU A 11 -12.90 3.51 -1.44
CA LEU A 11 -12.66 4.86 -1.97
C LEU A 11 -11.22 5.33 -1.78
N PHE A 12 -10.61 4.99 -0.65
CA PHE A 12 -9.22 5.34 -0.38
C PHE A 12 -8.27 4.58 -1.31
N GLU A 13 -8.45 3.28 -1.46
CA GLU A 13 -7.71 2.45 -2.43
C GLU A 13 -7.81 3.01 -3.85
N GLN A 14 -9.03 3.36 -4.27
CA GLN A 14 -9.27 3.91 -5.60
C GLN A 14 -8.64 5.29 -5.80
N TRP A 15 -8.72 6.17 -4.80
CA TRP A 15 -8.04 7.46 -4.83
C TRP A 15 -6.51 7.30 -4.90
N VAL A 16 -5.94 6.34 -4.17
CA VAL A 16 -4.51 6.01 -4.24
C VAL A 16 -4.15 5.57 -5.67
N ILE A 17 -4.88 4.62 -6.25
CA ILE A 17 -4.60 4.14 -7.61
C ILE A 17 -4.72 5.27 -8.65
N GLU A 18 -5.72 6.14 -8.52
CA GLU A 18 -5.99 7.22 -9.49
C GLU A 18 -5.04 8.42 -9.34
N THR A 19 -4.45 8.62 -8.15
CA THR A 19 -3.68 9.83 -7.83
C THR A 19 -2.18 9.55 -7.68
N ILE A 20 -1.80 8.30 -7.40
CA ILE A 20 -0.41 7.92 -7.18
C ILE A 20 0.15 7.34 -8.47
N ASP A 21 0.93 8.20 -9.12
CA ASP A 21 1.68 7.93 -10.34
C ASP A 21 2.72 6.81 -10.11
N GLU A 22 2.91 5.95 -11.10
CA GLU A 22 3.92 4.89 -11.16
C GLU A 22 5.35 5.39 -10.85
N THR A 23 5.61 6.68 -11.02
CA THR A 23 6.87 7.35 -10.66
C THR A 23 7.13 7.43 -9.15
N VAL A 24 6.12 7.21 -8.30
CA VAL A 24 6.30 7.08 -6.84
C VAL A 24 6.92 5.73 -6.49
N VAL A 25 6.68 4.71 -7.31
CA VAL A 25 7.22 3.36 -7.15
C VAL A 25 7.69 2.81 -8.50
N PRO A 26 8.75 3.37 -9.08
CA PRO A 26 9.23 2.92 -10.38
C PRO A 26 9.68 1.45 -10.25
N ASN A 27 9.18 0.61 -11.17
CA ASN A 27 9.36 -0.86 -11.29
C ASN A 27 8.28 -1.78 -10.65
N ASP A 28 7.24 -1.23 -10.01
CA ASP A 28 6.15 -2.04 -9.42
C ASP A 28 4.81 -1.91 -10.17
N GLU A 29 4.83 -1.48 -11.46
CA GLU A 29 3.65 -1.52 -12.33
C GLU A 29 3.07 -2.94 -12.39
N GLY A 30 1.85 -3.11 -11.87
CA GLY A 30 1.17 -4.40 -11.81
C GLY A 30 1.34 -5.18 -10.50
N ASN A 31 2.00 -4.60 -9.49
CA ASN A 31 2.07 -5.12 -8.12
C ASN A 31 1.35 -4.15 -7.15
N PRO A 32 0.02 -4.28 -6.96
CA PRO A 32 -0.76 -3.40 -6.10
C PRO A 32 -0.27 -3.40 -4.65
N GLU A 33 0.26 -4.51 -4.16
CA GLU A 33 0.70 -4.64 -2.78
C GLU A 33 1.99 -3.87 -2.52
N ALA A 34 2.94 -3.94 -3.45
CA ALA A 34 4.17 -3.15 -3.42
C ALA A 34 3.87 -1.64 -3.46
N LEU A 35 2.91 -1.21 -4.28
CA LEU A 35 2.45 0.17 -4.34
C LEU A 35 1.88 0.64 -2.99
N ILE A 36 1.01 -0.16 -2.37
CA ILE A 36 0.41 0.19 -1.08
C ILE A 36 1.45 0.20 0.04
N TYR A 37 2.33 -0.80 0.10
CA TYR A 37 3.42 -0.86 1.08
C TYR A 37 4.32 0.37 0.97
N ASN A 38 4.82 0.66 -0.23
CA ASN A 38 5.72 1.78 -0.48
C ASN A 38 5.07 3.13 -0.15
N LEU A 39 3.78 3.29 -0.45
CA LEU A 39 3.04 4.48 -0.09
C LEU A 39 2.92 4.67 1.42
N VAL A 40 2.51 3.64 2.15
CA VAL A 40 2.30 3.72 3.60
C VAL A 40 3.61 4.11 4.30
N HIS A 41 4.72 3.51 3.88
CA HIS A 41 6.04 3.79 4.44
C HIS A 41 6.60 5.16 4.03
N LEU A 42 6.27 5.65 2.83
CA LEU A 42 6.54 7.03 2.43
C LEU A 42 5.80 8.03 3.35
N ILE A 43 4.53 7.78 3.66
CA ILE A 43 3.72 8.64 4.56
C ILE A 43 4.24 8.58 6.01
N ARG A 44 4.64 7.39 6.47
CA ARG A 44 5.26 7.20 7.79
C ARG A 44 6.62 7.90 7.90
N GLY A 45 7.30 8.13 6.76
CA GLY A 45 8.61 8.75 6.70
C GLY A 45 9.75 7.84 7.16
N ASP A 46 9.53 6.52 7.17
CA ASP A 46 10.52 5.53 7.62
C ASP A 46 11.38 4.96 6.47
N GLY A 47 11.03 5.27 5.21
CA GLY A 47 11.85 4.98 4.03
C GLY A 47 11.93 3.50 3.66
N GLN A 48 11.09 2.67 4.27
CA GLN A 48 10.93 1.25 3.91
C GLN A 48 10.44 1.13 2.47
N LYS A 49 10.94 0.10 1.78
CA LYS A 49 10.51 -0.25 0.43
C LYS A 49 10.21 -1.74 0.34
N TYR A 50 9.20 -2.08 -0.44
CA TYR A 50 8.79 -3.45 -0.71
C TYR A 50 9.88 -4.14 -1.51
N ASP A 51 10.33 -5.29 -1.03
CA ASP A 51 11.38 -6.10 -1.63
C ASP A 51 11.10 -7.61 -1.50
N TYR A 52 9.81 -7.98 -1.42
CA TYR A 52 9.32 -9.36 -1.35
C TYR A 52 9.83 -10.14 -0.12
N GLN A 53 9.88 -9.50 1.04
CA GLN A 53 10.27 -10.14 2.29
C GLN A 53 9.04 -10.63 3.06
N ASP A 54 9.11 -11.83 3.66
CA ASP A 54 8.00 -12.45 4.40
C ASP A 54 7.36 -11.55 5.48
N TYR A 55 8.10 -10.61 6.05
CA TYR A 55 7.56 -9.71 7.08
C TYR A 55 6.67 -8.62 6.48
N GLN A 56 6.91 -8.23 5.22
CA GLN A 56 6.13 -7.23 4.50
C GLN A 56 4.78 -7.81 4.11
N ASP A 57 4.75 -9.07 3.69
CA ASP A 57 3.52 -9.83 3.42
C ASP A 57 2.64 -9.91 4.68
N ARG A 58 3.23 -10.25 5.84
CA ARG A 58 2.51 -10.26 7.11
C ARG A 58 2.02 -8.88 7.53
N GLU A 59 2.77 -7.83 7.20
CA GLU A 59 2.36 -6.46 7.48
C GLU A 59 1.18 -6.05 6.59
N LEU A 60 1.19 -6.39 5.31
CA LEU A 60 0.07 -6.22 4.38
C LEU A 60 -1.17 -6.99 4.85
N GLU A 61 -1.03 -8.26 5.25
CA GLU A 61 -2.12 -9.05 5.84
C GLU A 61 -2.69 -8.37 7.10
N SER A 62 -1.83 -7.77 7.94
CA SER A 62 -2.26 -7.05 9.14
C SER A 62 -3.11 -5.81 8.84
N TRP A 63 -2.95 -5.23 7.65
CA TRP A 63 -3.79 -4.13 7.15
C TRP A 63 -5.12 -4.63 6.55
N GLY A 64 -5.28 -5.95 6.44
CA GLY A 64 -6.42 -6.61 5.81
C GLY A 64 -6.40 -6.49 4.29
N ILE A 65 -5.20 -6.52 3.71
CA ILE A 65 -4.98 -6.70 2.27
C ILE A 65 -4.75 -8.20 2.10
N GLU A 66 -5.62 -8.87 1.35
CA GLU A 66 -5.46 -10.29 1.03
C GLU A 66 -4.56 -10.41 -0.20
N LEU A 67 -3.48 -11.18 -0.06
CA LEU A 67 -2.50 -11.55 -1.10
C LEU A 67 -3.00 -12.72 -1.95
#